data_AF-A0AA35U400-F1
#
_entry.id   AF-A0AA35U400-F1
#
_cell.length_a   1.000
_cell.length_b   1.000
_cell.length_c   1.000
_cell.angle_alpha   90.00
_cell.angle_beta   90.00
_cell.angle_gamma   90.00
#
_symmetry.space_group_name_H-M   'P 1'
#
loop_
_entity.id
_entity.type
_entity.pdbx_description
1 polymer ?
#
loop_
_entity_poly.entity_id
_entity_poly.type
_entity_poly.pdbx_seq_one_letter_code
_entity_poly.pdbx_strand_id
1 'polypeptide(L)'
;MTEFEIYQLTQLAFINNAIFNLVVVVLSVLAFYLIRRREELNLPPYSKIVMTAFCAAVVYFGFLTHGFLTSIQKGLSFQLSELKASGEAISATAQNWIDYVGHTVADGPPSVIPDPPYIVFWLIISFMFVGGIWFPRPSKK
;
A
#
# COMPACT_ATOMS: atom_id res chain seq x y z
N MET A 1 13.29 -17.17 -17.84
CA MET A 1 12.15 -17.44 -16.95
C MET A 1 10.95 -17.57 -17.86
N THR A 2 10.21 -18.67 -17.78
CA THR A 2 9.05 -18.88 -18.65
C THR A 2 7.90 -17.96 -18.24
N GLU A 3 6.96 -17.69 -19.16
CA GLU A 3 5.75 -16.92 -18.85
C GLU A 3 4.99 -17.51 -17.64
N PHE A 4 4.91 -18.85 -17.56
CA PHE A 4 4.28 -19.54 -16.43
C PHE A 4 4.99 -19.29 -15.10
N GLU A 5 6.32 -19.35 -15.07
CA GLU A 5 7.12 -19.06 -13.87
C GLU A 5 6.93 -17.61 -13.40
N ILE A 6 6.89 -16.65 -14.33
CA ILE A 6 6.62 -15.23 -14.04
C ILE A 6 5.27 -15.07 -13.34
N TYR A 7 4.21 -15.68 -13.88
CA TYR A 7 2.89 -15.64 -13.27
C TYR A 7 2.86 -16.31 -11.90
N GLN A 8 3.49 -17.47 -11.75
CA GLN A 8 3.51 -18.21 -10.48
C GLN A 8 4.20 -17.39 -9.38
N LEU A 9 5.36 -16.79 -9.66
CA LEU A 9 6.10 -15.95 -8.72
C LEU A 9 5.33 -14.67 -8.37
N THR A 10 4.74 -14.04 -9.38
CA THR A 10 3.94 -12.82 -9.18
C THR A 10 2.71 -13.11 -8.32
N GLN A 11 2.05 -14.24 -8.52
CA GLN A 11 0.86 -14.60 -7.75
C GLN A 11 1.19 -14.89 -6.28
N LEU A 12 2.34 -15.51 -6.01
CA LEU A 12 2.84 -15.66 -4.65
C LEU A 12 3.12 -14.30 -3.99
N ALA A 13 3.71 -13.35 -4.74
CA ALA A 13 3.95 -11.99 -4.25
C ALA A 13 2.65 -11.23 -3.95
N PHE A 14 1.62 -11.37 -4.79
CA PHE A 14 0.29 -10.80 -4.53
C PHE A 14 -0.35 -11.37 -3.26
N ILE A 15 -0.29 -12.69 -3.06
CA ILE A 15 -0.83 -13.34 -1.85
C ILE A 15 -0.11 -12.79 -0.60
N ASN A 16 1.22 -12.71 -0.65
CA ASN A 16 1.99 -12.18 0.47
C ASN A 16 1.61 -10.71 0.77
N ASN A 17 1.55 -9.87 -0.25
CA ASN A 17 1.18 -8.46 -0.10
C ASN A 17 -0.27 -8.29 0.43
N ALA A 18 -1.20 -9.16 0.02
CA ALA A 18 -2.58 -9.15 0.51
C ALA A 18 -2.66 -9.43 2.02
N ILE A 19 -1.85 -10.37 2.53
CA ILE A 19 -1.78 -10.68 3.98
C ILE A 19 -1.28 -9.47 4.75
N PHE A 20 -0.20 -8.83 4.30
CA PHE A 20 0.30 -7.61 4.96
C PHE A 20 -0.72 -6.47 4.90
N ASN A 21 -1.42 -6.31 3.78
CA ASN A 21 -2.46 -5.29 3.67
C ASN A 21 -3.63 -5.54 4.63
N LEU A 22 -4.03 -6.79 4.84
CA LEU A 22 -5.04 -7.16 5.84
C LEU A 22 -4.62 -6.71 7.24
N VAL A 23 -3.36 -6.94 7.62
CA VAL A 23 -2.81 -6.50 8.91
C VAL A 23 -2.85 -4.97 9.03
N VAL A 24 -2.49 -4.24 7.97
CA VAL A 24 -2.58 -2.77 7.94
C VAL A 24 -4.01 -2.27 8.14
N VAL A 25 -4.99 -2.90 7.50
CA VAL A 25 -6.41 -2.54 7.65
C VAL A 25 -6.84 -2.74 9.11
N VAL A 26 -6.51 -3.88 9.72
CA VAL A 26 -6.81 -4.15 11.13
C VAL A 26 -6.14 -3.13 12.06
N LEU A 27 -4.87 -2.81 11.83
CA LEU A 27 -4.15 -1.80 12.60
C LEU A 27 -4.75 -0.40 12.44
N SER A 28 -5.25 -0.07 11.25
CA SER A 28 -5.93 1.22 10.99
C SER A 28 -7.24 1.33 11.75
N VAL A 29 -8.04 0.27 11.76
CA VAL A 29 -9.27 0.18 12.58
C VAL A 29 -8.93 0.31 14.07
N LEU A 30 -7.89 -0.40 14.52
CA LEU A 30 -7.42 -0.33 15.89
C LEU A 30 -6.93 1.08 16.26
N ALA A 31 -6.24 1.78 15.35
CA ALA A 31 -5.81 3.16 15.57
C ALA A 31 -7.00 4.10 15.79
N PHE A 32 -8.02 4.05 14.93
CA PHE A 32 -9.25 4.85 15.12
C PHE A 32 -9.98 4.50 16.42
N TYR A 33 -10.03 3.21 16.76
CA TYR A 33 -10.61 2.75 18.02
C TYR A 33 -9.87 3.30 19.24
N LEU A 34 -8.54 3.23 19.25
CA LEU A 34 -7.71 3.70 20.34
C LEU A 34 -7.74 5.23 20.48
N ILE A 35 -7.79 5.97 19.37
CA ILE A 35 -8.00 7.42 19.37
C ILE A 35 -9.31 7.76 20.09
N ARG A 36 -10.40 7.07 19.75
CA ARG A 36 -11.69 7.27 20.42
C ARG A 36 -11.64 6.91 21.91
N ARG A 37 -11.10 5.73 22.24
CA ARG A 37 -11.09 5.20 23.62
C ARG A 37 -10.19 5.99 24.56
N ARG A 38 -9.09 6.55 24.04
CA ARG A 38 -8.21 7.49 24.77
C ARG A 38 -9.00 8.66 25.34
N GLU A 39 -9.94 9.17 24.57
CA GLU A 39 -10.77 10.30 24.98
C GLU A 39 -11.83 9.89 26.00
N GLU A 40 -12.46 8.73 25.83
CA GLU A 40 -13.44 8.21 26.79
C GLU A 40 -12.81 7.97 28.17
N LEU A 41 -11.53 7.62 28.22
CA LEU A 41 -10.78 7.32 29.44
C LEU A 41 -9.99 8.52 30.00
N ASN A 42 -10.07 9.71 29.39
CA ASN A 42 -9.32 10.91 29.79
C ASN A 42 -7.82 10.63 30.06
N LEU A 43 -7.18 9.88 29.15
CA LEU A 43 -5.78 9.47 29.35
C LEU A 43 -4.83 10.66 29.45
N PRO A 44 -3.70 10.51 30.17
CA PRO A 44 -2.75 11.60 30.40
C PRO A 44 -2.20 12.22 29.10
N PRO A 45 -1.69 13.45 29.10
CA PRO A 45 -1.24 14.14 27.88
C PRO A 45 -0.17 13.41 27.06
N TYR A 46 0.73 12.66 27.70
CA TYR A 46 1.77 11.87 27.01
C TYR A 46 1.17 10.80 26.07
N SER A 47 -0.07 10.36 26.33
CA SER A 47 -0.78 9.40 25.47
C SER A 47 -1.00 9.93 24.05
N LYS A 48 -1.05 11.27 23.84
CA LYS A 48 -1.14 11.87 22.49
C LYS A 48 0.09 11.55 21.65
N ILE A 49 1.27 11.66 22.26
CA ILE A 49 2.55 11.46 21.59
C ILE A 49 2.68 9.99 21.19
N VAL A 50 2.42 9.08 22.14
CA VAL A 50 2.43 7.63 21.89
C VAL A 50 1.42 7.26 20.81
N MET A 51 0.20 7.83 20.83
CA MET A 51 -0.80 7.58 19.80
C MET A 51 -0.38 8.07 18.42
N THR A 52 0.26 9.24 18.36
CA THR A 52 0.77 9.81 17.11
C THR A 52 1.86 8.92 16.51
N ALA A 53 2.78 8.42 17.34
CA ALA A 53 3.82 7.48 16.91
C ALA A 53 3.24 6.15 16.39
N PHE A 54 2.24 5.60 17.09
CA PHE A 54 1.54 4.40 16.64
C PHE A 54 0.84 4.63 15.29
N CYS A 55 0.08 5.72 15.15
CA CYS A 55 -0.60 6.05 13.91
C CYS A 55 0.38 6.30 12.75
N ALA A 56 1.52 6.94 13.01
CA ALA A 56 2.56 7.13 12.01
C ALA A 56 3.14 5.79 11.51
N ALA A 57 3.35 4.83 12.42
CA ALA A 57 3.79 3.49 12.03
C ALA A 57 2.74 2.78 11.15
N VAL A 58 1.45 2.89 11.49
CA VAL A 58 0.36 2.32 10.68
C VAL A 58 0.35 2.91 9.27
N VAL A 59 0.47 4.25 9.15
CA VAL A 59 0.56 4.93 7.85
C VAL A 59 1.77 4.47 7.06
N TYR A 60 2.93 4.35 7.70
CA TYR A 60 4.16 3.89 7.05
C TYR A 60 4.02 2.47 6.49
N PHE A 61 3.49 1.52 7.30
CA PHE A 61 3.24 0.15 6.83
C PHE A 61 2.20 0.11 5.71
N GLY A 62 1.17 0.95 5.79
CA GLY A 62 0.17 1.07 4.74
C GLY A 62 0.70 1.63 3.43
N PHE A 63 1.58 2.61 3.51
CA PHE A 63 2.26 3.17 2.35
C PHE A 63 3.18 2.12 1.69
N LEU A 64 3.98 1.40 2.49
CA LEU A 64 4.86 0.35 1.98
C LEU A 64 4.10 -0.78 1.26
N THR A 65 3.03 -1.30 1.86
CA THR A 65 2.24 -2.41 1.27
C THR A 65 1.60 -2.03 -0.07
N HIS A 66 1.18 -0.78 -0.24
CA HIS A 66 0.68 -0.28 -1.53
C HIS A 66 1.83 -0.01 -2.53
N GLY A 67 3.00 0.37 -2.05
CA GLY A 67 4.21 0.52 -2.85
C GLY A 67 4.66 -0.81 -3.45
N PHE A 68 4.69 -1.85 -2.62
CA PHE A 68 4.95 -3.21 -3.08
C PHE A 68 3.90 -3.71 -4.06
N LEU A 69 2.61 -3.43 -3.83
CA LEU A 69 1.55 -3.79 -4.79
C LEU A 69 1.81 -3.20 -6.18
N THR A 70 2.11 -1.89 -6.21
CA THR A 70 2.42 -1.15 -7.44
C THR A 70 3.66 -1.73 -8.13
N SER A 71 4.70 -2.02 -7.35
CA SER A 71 5.94 -2.62 -7.84
C SER A 71 5.73 -4.03 -8.40
N ILE A 72 4.88 -4.86 -7.78
CA ILE A 72 4.54 -6.20 -8.26
C ILE A 72 3.78 -6.11 -9.60
N GLN A 73 2.79 -5.23 -9.70
CA GLN A 73 2.01 -5.05 -10.94
C GLN A 73 2.89 -4.58 -12.11
N LYS A 74 3.72 -3.56 -11.88
CA LYS A 74 4.67 -3.04 -12.86
C LYS A 74 5.81 -4.04 -13.13
N GLY A 75 6.24 -4.80 -12.14
CA GLY A 75 7.25 -5.85 -12.25
C GLY A 75 6.80 -7.01 -13.14
N LEU A 76 5.54 -7.42 -13.01
CA LEU A 76 4.94 -8.39 -13.93
C LEU A 76 4.97 -7.87 -15.38
N SER A 77 4.52 -6.64 -15.60
CA SER A 77 4.54 -6.01 -16.93
C SER A 77 5.97 -5.91 -17.48
N PHE A 78 6.94 -5.49 -16.66
CA PHE A 78 8.35 -5.42 -17.01
C PHE A 78 8.90 -6.79 -17.44
N GLN A 79 8.71 -7.83 -16.62
CA GLN A 79 9.24 -9.18 -16.90
C GLN A 79 8.59 -9.80 -18.15
N LEU A 80 7.30 -9.60 -18.37
CA LEU A 80 6.61 -10.05 -19.59
C LEU A 80 7.12 -9.32 -20.83
N SER A 81 7.41 -8.01 -20.70
CA SER A 81 7.98 -7.23 -21.79
C SER A 81 9.43 -7.62 -22.09
N GLU A 82 10.20 -8.05 -21.08
CA GLU A 82 11.55 -8.59 -21.23
C GLU A 82 11.53 -9.92 -21.98
N LEU A 83 10.60 -10.81 -21.62
CA LEU A 83 10.38 -12.08 -22.29
C LEU A 83 9.98 -11.90 -23.77
N LYS A 84 9.13 -10.91 -24.05
CA LYS A 84 8.78 -10.53 -25.42
C LYS A 84 9.99 -9.99 -26.18
N ALA A 85 10.81 -9.17 -25.53
CA ALA A 85 12.00 -8.58 -26.14
C ALA A 85 13.10 -9.61 -26.43
N SER A 86 13.18 -10.71 -25.67
CA SER A 86 14.10 -11.82 -25.94
C SER A 86 13.68 -12.70 -27.11
N GLY A 87 12.54 -12.41 -27.77
CA GLY A 87 12.05 -13.13 -28.95
C GLY A 87 11.16 -14.33 -28.62
N GLU A 88 10.77 -14.52 -27.36
CA GLU A 88 9.79 -15.55 -27.00
C GLU A 88 8.37 -15.08 -27.29
N ALA A 89 7.53 -16.00 -27.76
CA ALA A 89 6.11 -15.73 -27.96
C ALA A 89 5.40 -15.65 -26.60
N ILE A 90 4.74 -14.52 -26.35
CA ILE A 90 3.91 -14.33 -25.15
C ILE A 90 2.43 -14.53 -25.47
N SER A 91 1.65 -14.95 -24.48
CA SER A 91 0.19 -15.07 -24.65
C SER A 91 -0.49 -13.72 -24.90
N ALA A 92 -1.69 -13.76 -25.50
CA ALA A 92 -2.53 -12.57 -25.65
C ALA A 92 -2.90 -11.94 -24.30
N THR A 93 -3.02 -12.75 -23.24
CA THR A 93 -3.27 -12.27 -21.87
C THR A 93 -2.08 -11.48 -21.34
N ALA A 94 -0.85 -11.99 -21.54
CA ALA A 94 0.36 -11.26 -21.16
C ALA A 94 0.49 -9.94 -21.93
N GLN A 95 0.18 -9.93 -23.23
CA GLN A 95 0.20 -8.69 -24.01
C GLN A 95 -0.82 -7.68 -23.48
N ASN A 96 -2.05 -8.10 -23.20
CA ASN A 96 -3.08 -7.23 -22.63
C ASN A 96 -2.65 -6.64 -21.28
N TRP A 97 -1.95 -7.41 -20.44
CA TRP A 97 -1.45 -6.92 -19.16
C TRP A 97 -0.37 -5.86 -19.34
N ILE A 98 0.57 -6.06 -20.27
CA ILE A 98 1.60 -5.07 -20.62
C ILE A 98 0.94 -3.76 -21.07
N ASP A 99 -0.07 -3.85 -21.95
CA ASP A 99 -0.76 -2.67 -22.48
C ASP A 99 -1.59 -1.95 -21.41
N TYR A 100 -2.17 -2.70 -20.47
CA TYR A 100 -2.94 -2.13 -19.36
C TYR A 100 -2.05 -1.41 -18.33
N VAL A 101 -0.92 -2.00 -17.93
CA VAL A 101 -0.02 -1.42 -16.92
C VAL A 101 0.90 -0.37 -17.53
N GLY A 102 1.34 -0.58 -18.78
CA GLY A 102 2.16 0.36 -19.53
C GLY A 102 3.60 0.51 -19.05
N HIS A 103 4.11 -0.43 -18.23
CA HIS A 103 5.49 -0.41 -17.71
C HIS A 103 6.32 -1.48 -18.41
N THR A 104 7.33 -1.09 -19.19
CA THR A 104 8.09 -1.96 -20.09
C THR A 104 9.58 -1.99 -19.77
N VAL A 105 10.35 -2.82 -20.48
CA VAL A 105 11.83 -2.87 -20.35
C VAL A 105 12.48 -1.50 -20.53
N ALA A 106 11.92 -0.64 -21.39
CA ALA A 106 12.44 0.71 -21.64
C ALA A 106 12.35 1.64 -20.41
N ASP A 107 11.41 1.36 -19.50
CA ASP A 107 11.18 2.16 -18.29
C ASP A 107 12.08 1.73 -17.13
N GLY A 108 12.83 0.63 -17.31
CA GLY A 108 13.68 0.04 -16.28
C GLY A 108 12.91 -0.62 -15.13
N PRO A 109 13.61 -1.08 -14.09
CA PRO A 109 13.00 -1.77 -12.95
C PRO A 109 11.98 -0.87 -12.24
N PRO A 110 10.81 -1.42 -11.84
CA PRO A 110 9.76 -0.64 -11.21
C PRO A 110 10.17 -0.11 -9.83
N SER A 111 9.84 1.15 -9.56
CA SER A 111 9.98 1.75 -8.24
C SER A 111 9.01 1.14 -7.22
N VAL A 112 9.38 1.21 -5.95
CA VAL A 112 8.53 0.86 -4.80
C VAL A 112 7.65 2.03 -4.33
N ILE A 113 7.73 3.18 -5.00
CA ILE A 113 6.87 4.32 -4.72
C ILE A 113 5.44 3.97 -5.19
N PRO A 114 4.43 4.05 -4.31
CA PRO A 114 3.04 3.80 -4.69
C PRO A 114 2.56 4.81 -5.74
N ASP A 115 1.57 4.39 -6.53
CA ASP A 115 0.93 5.32 -7.46
C ASP A 115 0.23 6.50 -6.74
N PRO A 116 0.10 7.67 -7.40
CA PRO A 116 -0.45 8.88 -6.80
C PRO A 116 -1.77 8.70 -6.03
N PRO A 117 -2.75 7.88 -6.50
CA PRO A 117 -3.98 7.66 -5.75
C PRO A 117 -3.76 7.10 -4.34
N TYR A 118 -2.81 6.17 -4.17
CA TYR A 118 -2.50 5.58 -2.86
C TYR A 118 -1.79 6.58 -1.94
N ILE A 119 -0.96 7.45 -2.51
CA ILE A 119 -0.33 8.54 -1.76
C ILE A 119 -1.41 9.47 -1.19
N VAL A 120 -2.36 9.90 -2.02
CA VAL A 120 -3.47 10.76 -1.60
C VAL A 120 -4.32 10.08 -0.53
N PHE A 121 -4.64 8.80 -0.71
CA PHE A 121 -5.41 8.02 0.26
C PHE A 121 -4.74 7.99 1.65
N TRP A 122 -3.44 7.70 1.71
CA TRP A 122 -2.71 7.65 2.98
C TRP A 122 -2.47 9.03 3.59
N LEU A 123 -2.37 10.10 2.78
CA LEU A 123 -2.36 11.47 3.29
C LEU A 123 -3.67 11.83 4.00
N ILE A 124 -4.81 11.43 3.44
CA ILE A 124 -6.12 11.65 4.06
C ILE A 124 -6.23 10.88 5.38
N ILE A 125 -5.84 9.61 5.42
CA ILE A 125 -5.84 8.81 6.66
C ILE A 125 -4.94 9.43 7.72
N SER A 126 -3.74 9.87 7.32
CA SER A 126 -2.80 10.55 8.22
C SER A 126 -3.42 11.81 8.82
N PHE A 127 -4.08 12.61 7.99
CA PHE A 127 -4.80 13.80 8.45
C PHE A 127 -5.92 13.45 9.43
N MET A 128 -6.69 12.38 9.16
CA MET A 128 -7.72 11.91 10.08
C MET A 128 -7.16 11.45 11.43
N PHE A 129 -6.01 10.77 11.44
CA PHE A 129 -5.34 10.36 12.68
C PHE A 129 -4.85 11.57 13.48
N VAL A 130 -4.15 12.51 12.84
CA VAL A 130 -3.68 13.73 13.50
C VAL A 130 -4.85 14.55 14.02
N GLY A 131 -5.88 14.75 13.21
CA GLY A 131 -7.09 15.46 13.59
C GLY A 131 -7.80 14.81 14.77
N GLY A 132 -7.96 13.48 14.75
CA GLY A 132 -8.57 12.73 15.84
C GLY A 132 -7.80 12.81 17.17
N ILE A 133 -6.48 12.99 17.14
CA ILE A 133 -5.65 13.07 18.36
C ILE A 133 -5.57 14.51 18.90
N TRP A 134 -5.43 15.48 18.00
CA TRP A 134 -5.01 16.84 18.35
C TRP A 134 -6.11 17.89 18.22
N PHE A 135 -7.11 17.71 17.36
CA PHE A 135 -8.12 18.76 17.16
C PHE A 135 -9.07 18.87 18.36
N PRO A 136 -9.39 20.11 18.79
CA PRO A 136 -10.35 20.31 19.84
C PRO A 136 -11.73 19.85 19.37
N ARG A 137 -12.42 19.07 20.19
CA ARG A 137 -13.81 18.71 19.89
C ARG A 137 -14.72 19.91 20.16
N PRO A 138 -15.78 20.09 19.36
CA PRO A 138 -16.81 21.06 19.70
C PRO A 138 -17.35 20.73 21.09
N SER A 139 -17.46 21.74 21.96
CA SER A 139 -18.01 21.55 23.30
C SER A 139 -19.39 20.93 23.18
N LYS A 140 -19.64 19.82 23.89
CA LYS A 140 -20.99 19.28 24.02
C LYS A 140 -21.89 20.44 24.49
N LYS A 141 -22.84 20.84 23.64
CA LYS A 141 -23.99 21.63 24.09
C LYS A 141 -24.88 20.74 24.95
#